data_AF-A0A8B8S0F1-F1
#
_entry.id   AF-A0A8B8S0F1-F1
#
_cell.length_a   1.000
_cell.length_b   1.000
_cell.length_c   1.000
_cell.angle_alpha   90.00
_cell.angle_beta   90.00
_cell.angle_gamma   90.00
#
_symmetry.space_group_name_H-M   'P 1'
#
loop_
_entity.id
_entity.type
_entity.pdbx_description
1 polymer ?
#
loop_
_entity_poly.entity_id
_entity_poly.type
_entity_poly.pdbx_seq_one_letter_code
_entity_poly.pdbx_strand_id
1 'polypeptide(L)'
;MSEQSEKNGSTQERHAGQSSPEKNSHLGQKQLQQIERQLKCLAFQNPGPQVADFNPETREQKKKARMSKMNEYFSVKCKVMKKYDRSGRLICNDADLCDCLEKNCLGCFYPCPKCNSTKCGPECRCGRRWVYDAIVSESGEVVSALPFPVPD
;
A
#
# COMPACT_ATOMS: atom_id res chain seq x y z
N MET A 1 -24.57 -19.86 78.48
CA MET A 1 -24.53 -21.28 78.07
C MET A 1 -23.68 -21.32 76.82
N SER A 2 -22.51 -21.90 76.75
CA SER A 2 -21.79 -22.81 77.63
C SER A 2 -20.31 -22.61 77.29
N GLU A 3 -19.49 -22.41 78.33
CA GLU A 3 -18.44 -23.37 78.72
C GLU A 3 -17.15 -23.09 77.93
N GLN A 4 -16.17 -22.44 78.57
CA GLN A 4 -15.16 -23.09 79.42
C GLN A 4 -14.25 -23.98 78.55
N SER A 5 -12.93 -23.98 78.62
CA SER A 5 -11.98 -23.41 79.57
C SER A 5 -10.69 -24.22 79.32
N GLU A 6 -9.55 -23.59 79.63
CA GLU A 6 -8.39 -24.26 80.23
C GLU A 6 -7.60 -25.28 79.36
N LYS A 7 -6.30 -25.52 79.49
CA LYS A 7 -5.19 -25.06 80.36
C LYS A 7 -3.95 -25.75 79.73
N ASN A 8 -2.84 -25.07 79.47
CA ASN A 8 -1.61 -25.07 80.31
C ASN A 8 -0.43 -25.90 79.78
N GLY A 9 0.77 -25.34 79.98
CA GLY A 9 1.99 -26.08 80.38
C GLY A 9 2.83 -26.58 79.21
N SER A 10 3.95 -25.96 78.84
CA SER A 10 5.26 -25.83 79.51
C SER A 10 6.20 -27.03 79.29
N THR A 11 7.41 -26.67 78.85
CA THR A 11 8.71 -27.35 79.04
C THR A 11 9.05 -28.58 78.19
N GLN A 12 9.77 -28.31 77.10
CA GLN A 12 11.12 -28.80 76.77
C GLN A 12 11.59 -30.14 77.38
N GLU A 13 12.06 -31.06 76.53
CA GLU A 13 13.37 -31.72 76.61
C GLU A 13 13.64 -32.60 75.38
N ARG A 14 14.93 -32.75 75.09
CA ARG A 14 15.54 -33.23 73.85
C ARG A 14 15.53 -34.77 73.80
N HIS A 15 15.59 -35.37 72.61
CA HIS A 15 16.55 -36.47 72.38
C HIS A 15 16.81 -36.72 70.89
N ALA A 16 18.09 -36.95 70.60
CA ALA A 16 18.71 -37.00 69.29
C ALA A 16 18.52 -38.34 68.57
N GLY A 17 18.47 -38.25 67.24
CA GLY A 17 18.66 -39.39 66.33
C GLY A 17 19.14 -38.87 64.98
N GLN A 18 20.46 -38.85 64.81
CA GLN A 18 21.15 -38.43 63.59
C GLN A 18 20.82 -39.37 62.42
N SER A 19 20.44 -38.81 61.27
CA SER A 19 20.90 -39.31 59.96
C SER A 19 20.86 -38.17 58.96
N SER A 20 21.99 -37.95 58.27
CA SER A 20 22.23 -36.83 57.37
C SER A 20 22.05 -37.27 55.90
N PRO A 21 22.21 -36.37 54.91
CA PRO A 21 21.26 -36.02 53.86
C PRO A 21 21.42 -36.95 52.64
N GLU A 22 20.60 -36.97 51.60
CA GLU A 22 20.91 -36.20 50.36
C GLU A 22 19.91 -36.48 49.21
N LYS A 23 18.83 -37.25 49.40
CA LYS A 23 18.00 -37.71 48.27
C LYS A 23 16.77 -36.88 47.92
N ASN A 24 16.45 -35.82 48.69
CA ASN A 24 15.21 -35.04 48.47
C ASN A 24 15.36 -33.80 47.57
N SER A 25 16.58 -33.38 47.25
CA SER A 25 16.84 -32.15 46.48
C SER A 25 16.43 -32.26 45.00
N HIS A 26 16.61 -33.45 44.40
CA HIS A 26 16.46 -33.61 42.96
C HIS A 26 14.99 -33.71 42.49
N LEU A 27 14.09 -34.17 43.36
CA LEU A 27 12.64 -34.23 43.11
C LEU A 27 12.00 -32.85 43.29
N GLY A 28 12.39 -32.12 44.35
CA GLY A 28 11.94 -30.75 44.60
C GLY A 28 12.37 -29.78 43.50
N GLN A 29 13.59 -29.91 42.96
CA GLN A 29 14.07 -29.08 41.86
C GLN A 29 13.26 -29.27 40.57
N LYS A 30 12.93 -30.51 40.20
CA LYS A 30 12.09 -30.80 39.03
C LYS A 30 10.67 -30.28 39.21
N GLN A 31 10.13 -30.42 40.42
CA GLN A 31 8.80 -29.92 40.76
C GLN A 31 8.75 -28.38 40.74
N LEU A 32 9.78 -27.70 41.25
CA LEU A 32 9.91 -26.24 41.18
C LEU A 32 10.03 -25.74 39.73
N GLN A 33 10.84 -26.40 38.90
CA GLN A 33 10.93 -26.07 37.46
C GLN A 33 9.59 -26.27 36.74
N GLN A 34 8.83 -27.32 37.10
CA GLN A 34 7.51 -27.57 36.55
C GLN A 34 6.51 -26.49 36.96
N ILE A 35 6.54 -26.06 38.23
CA ILE A 35 5.70 -24.98 38.76
C ILE A 35 6.04 -23.65 38.09
N GLU A 36 7.33 -23.29 37.97
CA GLU A 36 7.76 -22.08 37.25
C GLU A 36 7.27 -22.06 35.80
N ARG A 37 7.37 -23.20 35.11
CA ARG A 37 6.88 -23.33 33.75
C ARG A 37 5.36 -23.15 33.66
N GLN A 38 4.60 -23.70 34.62
CA GLN A 38 3.15 -23.51 34.69
C GLN A 38 2.78 -22.05 35.01
N LEU A 39 3.46 -21.42 35.98
CA LEU A 39 3.28 -20.02 36.31
C LEU A 39 3.59 -19.11 35.11
N LYS A 40 4.59 -19.44 34.30
CA LYS A 40 4.94 -18.71 33.07
C LYS A 40 3.87 -18.84 31.97
N CYS A 41 3.17 -19.97 31.89
CA CYS A 41 2.05 -20.17 30.96
C CYS A 41 0.76 -19.52 31.44
N LEU A 42 0.58 -19.37 32.75
CA LEU A 42 -0.56 -18.68 33.37
C LEU A 42 -0.35 -17.16 33.46
N ALA A 43 0.90 -16.71 33.33
CA ALA A 43 1.24 -15.29 33.30
C ALA A 43 0.54 -14.63 32.10
N PHE A 44 -0.37 -13.70 32.40
CA PHE A 44 -0.94 -12.81 31.40
C PHE A 44 0.19 -11.99 30.78
N GLN A 45 0.61 -12.37 29.57
CA GLN A 45 1.43 -11.50 28.74
C GLN A 45 0.52 -10.38 28.26
N ASN A 46 0.45 -9.31 29.05
CA ASN A 46 -0.22 -8.08 28.64
C ASN A 46 0.39 -7.64 27.30
N PRO A 47 -0.36 -7.66 26.18
CA PRO A 47 0.17 -7.29 24.87
C PRO A 47 0.49 -5.79 24.74
N GLY A 48 0.37 -4.98 25.80
CA GLY A 48 0.92 -3.62 25.81
C GLY A 48 2.45 -3.70 25.65
N PRO A 49 3.10 -2.99 24.71
CA PRO A 49 2.70 -1.80 23.97
C PRO A 49 2.68 -2.05 22.45
N GLN A 50 2.19 -3.20 21.96
CA GLN A 50 2.13 -3.46 20.51
C GLN A 50 1.24 -2.44 19.76
N VAL A 51 0.44 -1.67 20.52
CA VAL A 51 -0.28 -0.47 20.11
C VAL A 51 0.13 0.83 20.82
N ALA A 52 1.12 0.84 21.73
CA ALA A 52 1.49 2.11 22.39
C ALA A 52 2.20 3.07 21.43
N ASP A 53 2.92 2.51 20.45
CA ASP A 53 3.51 3.29 19.35
C ASP A 53 2.57 3.38 18.13
N PHE A 54 1.28 3.05 18.32
CA PHE A 54 0.28 3.13 17.25
C PHE A 54 -0.07 4.59 16.99
N ASN A 55 0.78 5.26 16.21
CA ASN A 55 0.53 6.60 15.73
C ASN A 55 -0.17 6.54 14.35
N PRO A 56 -1.49 6.82 14.28
CA PRO A 56 -2.23 6.80 13.02
C PRO A 56 -1.69 7.81 12.01
N GLU A 57 -1.15 8.95 12.45
CA GLU A 57 -0.53 9.92 11.55
C GLU A 57 0.74 9.37 10.93
N THR A 58 1.61 8.71 11.71
CA THR A 58 2.85 8.12 11.18
C THR A 58 2.56 7.02 10.16
N ARG A 59 1.48 6.25 10.37
CA ARG A 59 1.02 5.23 9.42
C ARG A 59 0.51 5.85 8.12
N GLU A 60 -0.31 6.90 8.22
CA GLU A 60 -0.79 7.64 7.05
C GLU A 60 0.35 8.32 6.29
N GLN A 61 1.32 8.92 6.98
CA GLN A 61 2.51 9.49 6.36
C GLN A 61 3.35 8.42 5.65
N LYS A 62 3.60 7.26 6.28
CA LYS A 62 4.32 6.14 5.65
C LYS A 62 3.57 5.60 4.43
N LYS A 63 2.24 5.51 4.49
CA LYS A 63 1.38 5.12 3.37
C LYS A 63 1.49 6.14 2.22
N LYS A 64 1.34 7.44 2.51
CA LYS A 64 1.51 8.53 1.54
C LYS A 64 2.89 8.50 0.88
N ALA A 65 3.95 8.33 1.66
CA ALA A 65 5.32 8.25 1.14
C ALA A 65 5.52 7.04 0.21
N ARG A 66 4.98 5.87 0.57
CA ARG A 66 5.02 4.66 -0.30
C ARG A 66 4.24 4.88 -1.59
N MET A 67 3.03 5.43 -1.50
CA MET A 67 2.21 5.74 -2.68
C MET A 67 2.90 6.76 -3.59
N SER A 68 3.57 7.77 -3.02
CA SER A 68 4.31 8.77 -3.79
C SER A 68 5.50 8.16 -4.55
N LYS A 69 6.28 7.28 -3.90
CA LYS A 69 7.40 6.56 -4.56
C LYS A 69 6.91 5.66 -5.70
N MET A 70 5.77 4.99 -5.50
CA MET A 70 5.15 4.18 -6.56
C MET A 70 4.67 5.07 -7.71
N ASN A 71 4.00 6.20 -7.39
CA ASN A 71 3.57 7.16 -8.40
C ASN A 71 4.76 7.75 -9.18
N GLU A 72 5.87 8.06 -8.53
CA GLU A 72 7.10 8.54 -9.16
C GLU A 72 7.66 7.50 -10.15
N TYR A 73 7.83 6.25 -9.71
CA TYR A 73 8.33 5.17 -10.56
C TYR A 73 7.44 4.91 -11.80
N PHE A 74 6.11 4.90 -11.63
CA PHE A 74 5.17 4.73 -12.74
C PHE A 74 5.02 6.00 -13.60
N SER A 75 5.16 7.19 -13.01
CA SER A 75 5.10 8.47 -13.73
C SER A 75 6.29 8.70 -14.65
N VAL A 76 7.46 8.14 -14.32
CA VAL A 76 8.66 8.28 -15.16
C VAL A 76 8.65 7.25 -16.30
N LYS A 77 8.17 6.02 -16.07
CA LYS A 77 8.15 4.96 -17.10
C LYS A 77 6.95 4.98 -18.06
N CYS A 78 5.81 5.57 -17.69
CA CYS A 78 4.57 5.47 -18.46
C CYS A 78 3.98 6.80 -18.95
N LYS A 79 4.75 7.89 -18.96
CA LYS A 79 4.33 9.13 -19.63
C LYS A 79 4.56 9.02 -21.14
N VAL A 80 3.84 8.13 -21.83
CA VAL A 80 3.52 8.48 -23.23
C VAL A 80 2.56 9.65 -23.10
N MET A 81 3.11 10.84 -23.31
CA MET A 81 2.39 12.09 -23.16
C MET A 81 1.22 12.06 -24.13
N LYS A 82 0.05 12.44 -23.64
CA LYS A 82 -1.10 12.65 -24.52
C LYS A 82 -0.67 13.72 -25.53
N LYS A 83 -1.00 13.50 -26.81
CA LYS A 83 -0.79 14.50 -27.86
C LYS A 83 -1.96 15.46 -27.91
N TYR A 84 -3.15 14.97 -27.58
CA TYR A 84 -4.38 15.75 -27.55
C TYR A 84 -4.94 15.90 -26.13
N ASP A 85 -5.54 17.05 -25.88
CA ASP A 85 -6.25 17.39 -24.66
C ASP A 85 -7.66 16.73 -24.61
N ARG A 86 -8.47 17.08 -23.61
CA ARG A 86 -9.84 16.55 -23.49
C ARG A 86 -10.80 17.06 -24.56
N SER A 87 -10.51 18.20 -25.19
CA SER A 87 -11.32 18.81 -26.24
C SER A 87 -10.96 18.32 -27.65
N GLY A 88 -9.86 17.57 -27.79
CA GLY A 88 -9.35 17.09 -29.08
C GLY A 88 -8.41 18.09 -29.76
N ARG A 89 -7.85 19.04 -29.02
CA ARG A 89 -6.81 19.99 -29.45
C ARG A 89 -5.43 19.48 -29.06
N LEU A 90 -4.43 19.83 -29.86
CA LEU A 90 -3.05 19.42 -29.61
C LEU A 90 -2.47 20.14 -28.39
N ILE A 91 -1.80 19.40 -27.52
CA ILE A 91 -1.26 19.95 -26.26
C ILE A 91 -0.04 20.84 -26.49
N CYS A 92 0.73 20.62 -27.57
CA CYS A 92 1.96 21.37 -27.82
C CYS A 92 1.73 22.82 -28.27
N ASN A 93 0.58 23.13 -28.88
CA ASN A 93 0.29 24.43 -29.48
C ASN A 93 -1.20 24.81 -29.52
N ASP A 94 -2.05 24.08 -28.81
CA ASP A 94 -3.52 24.27 -28.73
C ASP A 94 -4.28 24.23 -30.07
N ALA A 95 -3.63 23.73 -31.13
CA ALA A 95 -4.22 23.66 -32.47
C ALA A 95 -5.32 22.61 -32.55
N ASP A 96 -6.48 22.98 -33.12
CA ASP A 96 -7.59 22.06 -33.43
C ASP A 96 -7.41 21.43 -34.81
N LEU A 97 -6.35 20.63 -34.96
CA LEU A 97 -5.99 19.97 -36.20
C LEU A 97 -6.81 18.70 -36.43
N CYS A 98 -7.56 18.66 -37.53
CA CYS A 98 -8.33 17.49 -37.97
C CYS A 98 -7.39 16.31 -38.30
N ASP A 99 -7.89 15.08 -38.18
CA ASP A 99 -7.13 13.87 -38.55
C ASP A 99 -6.75 13.80 -40.05
N CYS A 100 -7.32 14.68 -40.91
CA CYS A 100 -6.87 14.85 -42.29
C CYS A 100 -5.62 15.73 -42.46
N LEU A 101 -5.09 16.28 -41.36
CA LEU A 101 -3.89 17.12 -41.28
C LEU A 101 -3.98 18.48 -42.00
N GLU A 102 -5.15 18.86 -42.53
CA GLU A 102 -5.39 20.16 -43.14
C GLU A 102 -5.69 21.25 -42.09
N LYS A 103 -4.99 22.39 -42.16
CA LYS A 103 -5.00 23.46 -41.14
C LYS A 103 -6.38 24.11 -40.99
N ASN A 104 -7.04 24.35 -42.11
CA ASN A 104 -8.32 25.08 -42.16
C ASN A 104 -9.53 24.14 -42.32
N CYS A 105 -9.35 22.85 -42.01
CA CYS A 105 -10.44 21.89 -42.12
C CYS A 105 -11.54 22.19 -41.09
N LEU A 106 -12.77 22.42 -41.55
CA LEU A 106 -13.95 22.55 -40.69
C LEU A 106 -14.41 21.20 -40.09
N GLY A 107 -13.91 20.09 -40.64
CA GLY A 107 -14.26 18.72 -40.30
C GLY A 107 -14.69 17.96 -41.54
N CYS A 108 -13.96 16.89 -41.88
CA CYS A 108 -14.20 16.06 -43.07
C CYS A 108 -14.74 14.66 -42.73
N PHE A 109 -14.89 14.34 -41.44
CA PHE A 109 -15.41 13.06 -40.98
C PHE A 109 -16.83 13.22 -40.45
N TYR A 110 -17.55 12.09 -40.37
CA TYR A 110 -18.83 12.05 -39.67
C TYR A 110 -18.68 12.44 -38.19
N PRO A 111 -19.75 12.98 -37.56
CA PRO A 111 -19.71 13.37 -36.16
C PRO A 111 -19.24 12.23 -35.26
N CYS A 112 -18.20 12.49 -34.47
CA CYS A 112 -17.62 11.51 -33.57
C CYS A 112 -18.66 11.07 -32.51
N PRO A 113 -18.89 9.77 -32.29
CA PRO A 113 -19.86 9.31 -31.29
C PRO A 113 -19.44 9.63 -29.84
N LYS A 114 -18.17 9.98 -29.59
CA LYS A 114 -17.67 10.30 -28.24
C LYS A 114 -17.72 11.80 -27.90
N CYS A 115 -17.39 12.67 -28.86
CA CYS A 115 -17.26 14.11 -28.61
C CYS A 115 -18.06 14.99 -29.59
N ASN A 116 -18.79 14.38 -30.52
CA ASN A 116 -19.58 15.02 -31.57
C ASN A 116 -18.79 15.92 -32.55
N SER A 117 -17.45 15.94 -32.46
CA SER A 117 -16.59 16.65 -33.41
C SER A 117 -16.55 15.94 -34.77
N THR A 118 -16.62 16.70 -35.86
CA THR A 118 -16.46 16.25 -37.25
C THR A 118 -14.99 16.19 -37.70
N LYS A 119 -14.05 16.48 -36.78
CA LYS A 119 -12.60 16.50 -37.04
C LYS A 119 -11.87 15.23 -36.55
N CYS A 120 -12.58 14.33 -35.88
CA CYS A 120 -12.02 13.04 -35.47
C CYS A 120 -12.12 12.05 -36.63
N GLY A 121 -11.07 11.27 -36.86
CA GLY A 121 -11.08 10.14 -37.77
C GLY A 121 -11.72 8.88 -37.13
N PRO A 122 -11.19 7.67 -37.43
CA PRO A 122 -11.73 6.42 -36.90
C PRO A 122 -11.70 6.32 -35.37
N GLU A 123 -10.68 6.89 -34.74
CA GLU A 123 -10.60 7.02 -33.28
C GLU A 123 -10.99 8.45 -32.86
N CYS A 124 -11.42 8.67 -31.62
CA CYS A 124 -11.62 10.05 -31.11
C CYS A 124 -10.27 10.72 -30.83
N ARG A 125 -10.15 12.03 -31.10
CA ARG A 125 -8.94 12.82 -30.77
C ARG A 125 -8.84 13.12 -29.27
N CYS A 126 -9.95 13.20 -28.54
CA CYS A 126 -9.96 13.56 -27.12
C CYS A 126 -9.06 12.64 -26.26
N GLY A 127 -7.98 13.19 -25.71
CA GLY A 127 -7.05 12.51 -24.83
C GLY A 127 -6.15 11.47 -25.50
N ARG A 128 -6.10 11.47 -26.84
CA ARG A 128 -5.31 10.53 -27.64
C ARG A 128 -3.81 10.77 -27.47
N ARG A 129 -3.02 9.69 -27.54
CA ARG A 129 -1.56 9.65 -27.28
C ARG A 129 -0.69 9.63 -28.53
N TRP A 130 -1.30 9.76 -29.71
CA TRP A 130 -0.63 9.71 -31.00
C TRP A 130 -1.27 10.74 -31.95
N VAL A 131 -0.52 11.12 -32.99
CA VAL A 131 -0.93 11.96 -34.12
C VAL A 131 -0.58 11.23 -35.41
N TYR A 132 -1.29 11.48 -36.50
CA TYR A 132 -0.81 11.04 -37.82
C TYR A 132 0.33 11.94 -38.25
N ASP A 133 1.42 11.37 -38.78
CA ASP A 133 2.55 12.15 -39.29
C ASP A 133 2.29 12.63 -40.72
N ALA A 134 1.81 11.72 -41.57
CA ALA A 134 1.45 11.98 -42.94
C ALA A 134 0.38 11.00 -43.44
N ILE A 135 -0.35 11.42 -44.47
CA ILE A 135 -1.26 10.62 -45.26
C ILE A 135 -0.57 10.41 -46.61
N VAL A 136 -0.36 9.15 -46.97
CA VAL A 136 0.37 8.76 -48.18
C VAL A 136 -0.56 7.94 -49.07
N SER A 137 -0.49 8.16 -50.38
CA SER A 137 -1.23 7.38 -51.37
C SER A 137 -0.65 5.97 -51.52
N GLU A 138 -1.37 5.10 -52.22
CA GLU A 138 -0.87 3.76 -52.58
C GLU A 138 0.42 3.82 -53.44
N SER A 139 0.62 4.90 -54.19
CA SER A 139 1.84 5.17 -54.99
C SER A 139 3.01 5.69 -54.15
N GLY A 140 2.83 5.96 -52.86
CA GLY A 140 3.88 6.51 -51.99
C GLY A 140 3.97 8.04 -51.98
N GLU A 141 3.04 8.74 -52.63
CA GLU A 141 3.01 10.21 -52.66
C GLU A 141 2.36 10.77 -51.40
N VAL A 142 2.98 11.78 -50.79
CA VAL A 142 2.44 12.44 -49.59
C VAL A 142 1.27 13.34 -49.97
N VAL A 143 0.07 12.96 -49.55
CA VAL A 143 -1.17 13.71 -49.80
C VAL A 143 -1.33 14.85 -48.79
N SER A 144 -1.00 14.59 -47.53
CA SER A 144 -1.08 15.58 -46.45
C SER A 144 -0.07 15.22 -45.35
N ALA A 145 0.47 16.21 -44.66
CA ALA A 145 1.49 16.01 -43.64
C ALA A 145 1.26 16.95 -42.46
N LEU A 146 1.83 16.60 -41.30
CA LEU A 146 1.74 17.44 -40.11
C LEU A 146 2.21 18.87 -40.42
N PRO A 147 1.35 19.87 -40.18
CA PRO A 147 1.66 21.25 -40.53
C PRO A 147 2.68 21.93 -39.59
N PHE A 148 3.02 21.28 -38.48
CA PHE A 148 3.97 21.75 -37.47
C PHE A 148 4.60 20.55 -36.75
N PRO A 149 5.80 20.71 -36.18
CA PRO A 149 6.43 19.65 -35.38
C PRO A 149 5.66 19.39 -34.09
N VAL A 150 5.40 18.11 -33.79
CA VAL A 150 4.78 17.66 -32.54
C VAL A 150 5.86 16.90 -31.74
N PRO A 151 6.21 17.33 -30.51
CA PRO A 151 7.19 16.63 -29.68
C PRO A 151 6.74 15.21 -29.34
N ASP A 152 7.69 14.28 -29.15
CA ASP A 152 7.47 12.88 -28.73
C ASP A 152 7.03 12.70 -27.27
#